data_AF-A0A1C5LE31-F1
#
_entry.id   AF-A0A1C5LE31-F1
#
_cell.length_a   1.000
_cell.length_b   1.000
_cell.length_c   1.000
_cell.angle_alpha   90.00
_cell.angle_beta   90.00
_cell.angle_gamma   90.00
#
_symmetry.space_group_name_H-M   'P 1'
#
loop_
_entity.id
_entity.type
_entity.pdbx_description
1 polymer ?
#
loop_
_entity_poly.entity_id
_entity_poly.type
_entity_poly.pdbx_seq_one_letter_code
_entity_poly.pdbx_strand_id
1 'polypeptide(L)' 'MQEIHWVLCPVCENKTRDRIREDTVLKNYPLYCPNANEKL' A
#
# COMPACT_ATOMS: atom_id res chain seq x y z
N MET A 1 9.08 4.53 19.28
CA MET A 1 8.40 5.13 18.11
C MET A 1 8.30 4.02 17.11
N GLN A 2 7.10 3.65 16.65
CA GLN A 2 6.97 2.66 15.58
C GLN A 2 7.04 3.38 14.23
N GLU A 3 7.77 2.81 13.29
CA GLU A 3 7.99 3.42 11.98
C GLU A 3 6.80 3.14 11.05
N ILE A 4 6.28 4.20 10.43
CA ILE A 4 5.18 4.11 9.47
C ILE A 4 5.77 4.17 8.07
N HIS A 5 5.50 3.12 7.29
CA HIS A 5 5.94 3.01 5.91
C HIS A 5 4.78 3.22 4.95
N TRP A 6 5.07 3.79 3.79
CA TRP A 6 4.12 3.84 2.69
C TRP A 6 4.12 2.50 1.96
N VAL A 7 2.94 1.96 1.69
CA VAL A 7 2.84 0.80 0.81
C VAL A 7 3.04 1.29 -0.62
N LEU A 8 4.03 0.72 -1.30
CA LEU A 8 4.28 0.99 -2.71
C LEU A 8 3.45 0.03 -3.57
N CYS A 9 2.89 0.55 -4.66
CA CYS A 9 2.17 -0.29 -5.61
C CYS A 9 3.16 -1.25 -6.31
N PRO A 10 2.91 -2.57 -6.32
CA PRO A 10 3.83 -3.52 -6.97
C PRO A 10 3.85 -3.40 -8.51
N VAL A 11 2.87 -2.69 -9.10
CA VAL A 11 2.75 -2.55 -10.56
C VAL A 11 3.38 -1.26 -11.08
N CYS A 12 3.23 -0.15 -10.36
CA CYS A 12 3.69 1.17 -10.82
C CYS A 12 4.69 1.84 -9.88
N GLU A 13 5.04 1.20 -8.77
CA GLU A 13 6.00 1.66 -7.75
C GLU A 13 5.66 3.03 -7.12
N ASN A 14 4.48 3.57 -7.43
CA ASN A 14 3.99 4.81 -6.83
C ASN A 14 3.48 4.55 -5.41
N LYS A 15 3.57 5.59 -4.59
CA LYS A 15 3.03 5.58 -3.22
C LYS A 15 1.52 5.39 -3.26
N THR A 16 1.02 4.34 -2.63
CA THR A 16 -0.42 4.19 -2.39
C THR A 16 -0.87 5.17 -1.30
N ARG A 17 -2.19 5.30 -1.11
CA ARG A 17 -2.74 6.07 0.02
C ARG A 17 -2.58 5.36 1.36
N ASP A 18 -2.19 4.10 1.33
CA ASP A 18 -2.14 3.23 2.50
C ASP A 18 -0.78 3.32 3.20
N ARG A 19 -0.84 3.54 4.51
CA ARG A 19 0.30 3.57 5.40
C ARG A 19 0.23 2.37 6.33
N ILE A 20 1.32 1.62 6.40
CA ILE A 20 1.43 0.43 7.22
C ILE A 20 2.44 0.68 8.34
N ARG A 21 2.12 0.20 9.54
CA ARG A 21 3.06 0.14 10.66
C ARG A 21 3.77 -1.21 10.65
N GLU A 22 4.96 -1.26 11.21
CA GLU A 22 5.78 -2.47 11.29
C GLU A 22 5.06 -3.69 11.92
N ASP A 23 4.11 -3.44 12.82
CA ASP A 23 3.37 -4.46 13.56
C ASP A 23 2.05 -4.90 12.87
N THR A 24 1.71 -4.29 11.74
CA THR A 24 0.47 -4.59 11.01
C THR A 24 0.73 -5.56 9.85
N VAL A 25 -0.01 -6.66 9.80
CA VAL A 25 0.00 -7.60 8.66
C VAL A 25 -1.29 -7.45 7.86
N LEU A 26 -1.16 -7.09 6.57
CA LEU A 26 -2.28 -7.04 5.62
C LEU A 26 -2.47 -8.42 4.98
N LYS A 27 -3.66 -9.01 5.13
CA LYS A 27 -4.04 -10.27 4.47
C LYS A 27 -5.24 -10.00 3.56
N ASN A 28 -5.16 -10.36 2.28
CA ASN A 28 -6.22 -10.12 1.28
C ASN A 28 -6.73 -8.67 1.27
N TYR A 29 -5.84 -7.71 1.51
CA TYR A 29 -6.20 -6.30 1.56
C TYR A 29 -6.24 -5.72 0.15
N PRO A 30 -7.37 -5.15 -0.31
CA PRO A 30 -7.46 -4.56 -1.64
C PRO A 30 -6.60 -3.30 -1.70
N LEU A 31 -5.51 -3.35 -2.48
CA LEU A 31 -4.64 -2.20 -2.70
C LEU A 31 -5.09 -1.44 -3.95
N TYR A 32 -5.23 -0.13 -3.81
CA TYR A 32 -5.60 0.74 -4.94
C TYR A 32 -4.36 1.36 -5.56
N CYS A 33 -4.17 1.12 -6.86
CA CYS A 33 -3.11 1.75 -7.62
C CYS A 33 -3.52 3.19 -7.98
N PRO A 34 -2.72 4.23 -7.64
CA PRO A 34 -3.07 5.62 -7.95
C PRO A 34 -2.99 5.96 -9.45
N ASN A 35 -2.32 5.12 -10.25
CA ASN A 35 -2.14 5.32 -11.69
C ASN A 35 -3.06 4.44 -12.55
N ALA A 36 -3.85 3.55 -11.94
CA ALA A 36 -4.73 2.64 -12.67
C ALA A 36 -6.20 3.00 -12.40
N ASN A 37 -7.02 2.94 -13.43
CA ASN A 37 -8.49 3.01 -13.30
C ASN A 37 -9.09 1.67 -12.82
N GLU A 38 -8.28 0.73 -12.32
CA GLU A 38 -8.69 -0.63 -11.95
C GLU A 38 -7.99 -1.09 -10.66
N LYS A 39 -8.71 -1.90 -9.86
CA LYS A 39 -8.25 -2.42 -8.55
C LYS A 39 -7.32 -3.61 -8.76
N LEU A 40 -6.24 -3.71 -7.98
CA LEU A 40 -5.35 -4.88 -7.95
C LEU A 40 -5.76 -5.85 -6.83
#